data_AF-A0A7C0U0B0-F1
#
_entry.id   AF-A0A7C0U0B0-F1
#
_cell.length_a   1.000
_cell.length_b   1.000
_cell.length_c   1.000
_cell.angle_alpha   90.00
_cell.angle_beta   90.00
_cell.angle_gamma   90.00
#
_symmetry.space_group_name_H-M   'P 1'
#
loop_
_entity.id
_entity.type
_entity.pdbx_description
1 polymer ?
#
loop_
_entity_poly.entity_id
_entity_poly.type
_entity_poly.pdbx_seq_one_letter_code
_entity_poly.pdbx_strand_id
1 'polypeptide(L)'
;MAVKKAVGRVLSSSGEYHWDRVEITLYKNERVYRGEYLYVEVDGKRVFLQVEINPIKRPTSSYDEKLTRDGLVNRDEEREVWKASCWQVGYEEDGTIQPYLFPIPPLCEVYRPEPRELENFLTPLEPSITVGRIYPTDAPLKLGLKTLVRQGLLDCGGVGTGKTTLLLTILMALMEQTPRDQPIHVMVIDWDGEFNVPELVDAAKKKGGYLRLEAPMRFKKELKITPKEFYERVRRYLGLAPNSREARKLNAVLMRMRDQAIDWNRETYLNLISQIDDPTVESKLREQVDIIFPPQSEEGWDIRELVQENALVHLDFSNAENWDEIILTSRDALDICYHEARTNPRFGVIVVIDEVHNFAPQNIYEAPASKEAYESMVPVMKLLATTGPRNKIPLFVATQRLSEVEKVVSTQMGQNIFAFRVEDIDLERLRGIMGDIASAVRMLPRGHALFKGHAVKVRTPIISVIDKLAEPASVHKDLLSAWRRG
;
A
#
# COMPACT_ATOMS: atom_id res chain seq x y z
N MET A 1 -6.45 -33.97 -27.73
CA MET A 1 -6.70 -32.57 -27.32
C MET A 1 -8.17 -32.42 -27.04
N ALA A 2 -8.56 -31.95 -25.86
CA ALA A 2 -9.96 -31.60 -25.62
C ALA A 2 -10.35 -30.47 -26.57
N VAL A 3 -11.49 -30.59 -27.25
CA VAL A 3 -12.02 -29.55 -28.13
C VAL A 3 -12.43 -28.39 -27.24
N LYS A 4 -11.78 -27.22 -27.38
CA LYS A 4 -12.13 -26.02 -26.62
C LYS A 4 -13.50 -25.53 -27.08
N LYS A 5 -14.41 -25.31 -26.13
CA LYS A 5 -15.75 -24.82 -26.41
C LYS A 5 -15.71 -23.30 -26.56
N ALA A 6 -16.02 -22.79 -27.75
CA ALA A 6 -16.21 -21.36 -27.96
C ALA A 6 -17.43 -20.85 -27.19
N VAL A 7 -17.36 -19.61 -26.69
CA VAL A 7 -18.43 -18.95 -25.93
C VAL A 7 -19.25 -17.97 -26.78
N GLY A 8 -18.74 -17.60 -27.95
CA GLY A 8 -19.38 -16.66 -28.85
C GLY A 8 -18.49 -16.32 -30.04
N ARG A 9 -18.91 -15.30 -30.79
CA ARG A 9 -18.17 -14.78 -31.95
C ARG A 9 -18.05 -13.27 -31.90
N VAL A 10 -16.96 -12.76 -32.45
CA VAL A 10 -16.74 -11.32 -32.65
C VAL A 10 -17.78 -10.79 -33.64
N LEU A 11 -18.66 -9.90 -33.20
CA LEU A 11 -19.71 -9.33 -34.03
C LEU A 11 -20.17 -7.97 -33.48
N SER A 12 -19.72 -6.92 -34.16
CA SER A 12 -20.07 -5.53 -33.85
C SER A 12 -21.51 -5.22 -34.21
N SER A 13 -22.22 -4.52 -33.31
CA SER A 13 -23.57 -4.03 -33.53
C SER A 13 -23.64 -2.93 -34.59
N SER A 14 -22.59 -2.11 -34.72
CA SER A 14 -22.50 -1.03 -35.71
C SER A 14 -21.96 -1.51 -37.06
N GLY A 15 -21.33 -2.69 -37.09
CA GLY A 15 -20.55 -3.17 -38.24
C GLY A 15 -19.13 -2.62 -38.30
N GLU A 16 -18.75 -1.74 -37.37
CA GLU A 16 -17.39 -1.21 -37.25
C GLU A 16 -16.58 -2.03 -36.24
N TYR A 17 -15.32 -2.32 -36.58
CA TYR A 17 -14.41 -3.12 -35.76
C TYR A 17 -13.19 -2.28 -35.42
N HIS A 18 -12.93 -2.13 -34.12
CA HIS A 18 -11.80 -1.37 -33.59
C HIS A 18 -10.73 -2.32 -33.06
N TRP A 19 -9.51 -1.81 -32.92
CA TRP A 19 -8.39 -2.60 -32.40
C TRP A 19 -8.48 -2.75 -30.87
N ASP A 20 -8.96 -1.74 -30.15
CA ASP A 20 -9.01 -1.69 -28.70
C ASP A 20 -10.31 -2.25 -28.09
N ARG A 21 -11.45 -2.07 -28.77
CA ARG A 21 -12.77 -2.56 -28.33
C ARG A 21 -13.32 -3.66 -29.22
N VAL A 22 -13.76 -4.74 -28.58
CA VAL A 22 -14.25 -5.95 -29.25
C VAL A 22 -15.64 -6.30 -28.74
N GLU A 23 -16.63 -6.24 -29.63
CA GLU A 23 -17.97 -6.74 -29.34
C GLU A 23 -18.08 -8.23 -29.67
N ILE A 24 -18.62 -8.99 -28.72
CA ILE A 24 -18.86 -10.41 -28.82
C ILE A 24 -20.35 -10.66 -28.72
N THR A 25 -20.88 -11.46 -29.64
CA THR A 25 -22.21 -12.07 -29.50
C THR A 25 -22.04 -13.47 -28.94
N LEU A 26 -22.61 -13.71 -27.75
CA LEU A 26 -22.48 -14.99 -27.04
C LEU A 26 -23.39 -16.05 -27.66
N TYR A 27 -22.97 -17.30 -27.58
CA TYR A 27 -23.81 -18.42 -27.96
C TYR A 27 -24.95 -18.62 -26.97
N LYS A 28 -26.00 -19.33 -27.41
CA LYS A 28 -27.16 -19.65 -26.57
C LYS A 28 -26.70 -20.34 -25.28
N ASN A 29 -27.22 -19.86 -24.15
CA ASN A 29 -26.91 -20.31 -22.79
C ASN A 29 -25.48 -20.02 -22.30
N GLU A 30 -24.63 -19.34 -23.08
CA GLU A 30 -23.35 -18.85 -22.58
C GLU A 30 -23.53 -17.50 -21.89
N ARG A 31 -22.78 -17.31 -20.80
CA ARG A 31 -22.74 -16.07 -20.02
C ARG A 31 -21.30 -15.75 -19.68
N VAL A 32 -20.99 -14.48 -19.61
CA VAL A 32 -19.69 -14.00 -19.13
C VAL A 32 -19.89 -12.97 -18.05
N TYR A 33 -18.92 -12.87 -17.15
CA TYR A 33 -18.91 -11.90 -16.07
C TYR A 33 -18.11 -10.66 -16.45
N ARG A 34 -18.47 -9.53 -15.86
CA ARG A 34 -17.63 -8.33 -15.90
C ARG A 34 -16.25 -8.65 -15.31
N GLY A 35 -15.19 -8.22 -15.99
CA GLY A 35 -13.80 -8.49 -15.62
C GLY A 35 -13.28 -9.86 -16.03
N GLU A 36 -14.13 -10.77 -16.52
CA GLU A 36 -13.71 -12.08 -17.02
C GLU A 36 -12.76 -11.94 -18.22
N TYR A 37 -11.72 -12.77 -18.23
CA TYR A 37 -10.79 -12.86 -19.35
C TYR A 37 -11.30 -13.86 -20.39
N LEU A 38 -11.27 -13.43 -21.65
CA LEU A 38 -11.54 -14.24 -22.83
C LEU A 38 -10.34 -14.16 -23.75
N TYR A 39 -10.31 -14.97 -24.80
CA TYR A 39 -9.31 -14.80 -25.86
C TYR A 39 -9.84 -15.21 -27.23
N VAL A 40 -9.17 -14.70 -28.26
CA VAL A 40 -9.31 -15.13 -29.66
C VAL A 40 -7.98 -15.63 -30.19
N GLU A 41 -8.02 -16.50 -31.19
CA GLU A 41 -6.84 -16.92 -31.93
C GLU A 41 -6.87 -16.25 -33.31
N VAL A 42 -5.90 -15.37 -33.58
CA VAL A 42 -5.78 -14.60 -34.82
C VAL A 42 -4.31 -14.47 -35.20
N ASP A 43 -3.97 -14.69 -36.47
CA ASP A 43 -2.60 -14.65 -36.99
C ASP A 43 -1.58 -15.49 -36.20
N GLY A 44 -2.02 -16.64 -35.68
CA GLY A 44 -1.20 -17.52 -34.84
C GLY A 44 -0.94 -16.98 -33.43
N LYS A 45 -1.55 -15.84 -33.06
CA LYS A 45 -1.45 -15.19 -31.75
C LYS A 45 -2.72 -15.41 -30.95
N ARG A 46 -2.55 -15.56 -29.64
CA ARG A 46 -3.64 -15.66 -28.68
C ARG A 46 -3.87 -14.31 -28.03
N VAL A 47 -4.84 -13.56 -28.55
CA VAL A 47 -5.13 -12.20 -28.08
C VAL A 47 -6.17 -12.28 -26.97
N PHE A 48 -5.77 -11.89 -25.76
CA PHE A 48 -6.64 -11.84 -24.59
C PHE A 48 -7.47 -10.55 -24.58
N LEU A 49 -8.70 -10.73 -24.13
CA LEU A 49 -9.74 -9.71 -24.01
C LEU A 49 -10.25 -9.72 -22.56
N GLN A 50 -10.68 -8.56 -22.07
CA GLN A 50 -11.33 -8.45 -20.77
C GLN A 50 -12.72 -7.85 -20.92
N VAL A 51 -13.73 -8.53 -20.37
CA VAL A 51 -15.13 -8.10 -20.44
C VAL A 51 -15.33 -6.81 -19.62
N GLU A 52 -15.72 -5.72 -20.29
CA GLU A 52 -16.05 -4.45 -19.65
C GLU A 52 -17.53 -4.42 -19.20
N ILE A 53 -18.42 -4.77 -20.12
CA ILE A 53 -19.87 -4.86 -19.93
C ILE A 53 -20.43 -6.05 -20.68
N ASN A 54 -21.51 -6.64 -20.15
CA ASN A 54 -22.14 -7.85 -20.66
C ASN A 54 -23.67 -7.68 -20.81
N PRO A 55 -24.15 -6.77 -21.68
CA PRO A 55 -25.58 -6.45 -21.79
C PRO A 55 -26.40 -7.54 -22.49
N ILE A 56 -27.69 -7.56 -22.19
CA ILE A 56 -28.70 -8.27 -23.00
C ILE A 56 -29.29 -7.27 -23.98
N LYS A 57 -29.14 -7.53 -25.29
CA LYS A 57 -29.77 -6.74 -26.34
C LYS A 57 -31.12 -7.36 -26.71
N ARG A 58 -32.21 -6.66 -26.42
CA ARG A 58 -33.56 -6.98 -26.91
C ARG A 58 -34.07 -5.80 -27.74
N PRO A 59 -34.15 -5.90 -29.08
CA PRO A 59 -34.71 -4.84 -29.91
C PRO A 59 -36.14 -4.51 -29.47
N THR A 60 -36.41 -3.25 -29.14
CA THR A 60 -37.74 -2.78 -28.74
C THR A 60 -38.43 -2.07 -29.90
N SER A 61 -39.73 -2.30 -30.05
CA SER A 61 -40.63 -1.54 -30.90
C SER A 61 -41.53 -0.63 -30.05
N SER A 62 -42.13 0.41 -30.64
CA SER A 62 -43.12 1.25 -29.95
C SER A 62 -44.33 0.46 -29.45
N TYR A 63 -44.60 -0.71 -30.05
CA TYR A 63 -45.65 -1.62 -29.62
C TYR A 63 -45.30 -2.37 -28.33
N ASP A 64 -44.01 -2.69 -28.10
CA ASP A 64 -43.56 -3.40 -26.90
C ASP A 64 -43.81 -2.55 -25.63
N GLU A 65 -43.64 -1.24 -25.70
CA GLU A 65 -43.90 -0.32 -24.58
C GLU A 65 -45.40 -0.26 -24.25
N LYS A 66 -46.26 -0.18 -25.27
CA LYS A 66 -47.72 -0.20 -25.10
C LYS A 66 -48.21 -1.51 -24.49
N LEU A 67 -47.75 -2.65 -25.01
CA LEU A 67 -48.08 -3.97 -24.45
C LEU A 67 -47.67 -4.08 -22.98
N THR A 68 -46.44 -3.66 -22.66
CA THR A 68 -45.92 -3.71 -21.29
C THR A 68 -46.75 -2.85 -20.34
N ARG A 69 -47.13 -1.63 -20.76
CA ARG A 69 -48.01 -0.74 -20.00
C ARG A 69 -49.39 -1.35 -19.76
N ASP A 70 -49.93 -2.05 -20.76
CA ASP A 70 -51.24 -2.70 -20.70
C ASP A 70 -51.16 -4.07 -19.98
N GLY A 71 -50.01 -4.43 -19.38
CA GLY A 71 -49.79 -5.66 -18.60
C GLY A 71 -49.52 -6.92 -19.43
N LEU A 72 -49.39 -6.78 -20.75
CA LEU A 72 -49.12 -7.86 -21.69
C LEU A 72 -47.61 -8.02 -21.89
N VAL A 73 -47.04 -9.11 -21.36
CA VAL A 73 -45.60 -9.38 -21.47
C VAL A 73 -45.33 -10.37 -22.60
N ASN A 74 -44.64 -9.91 -23.66
CA ASN A 74 -44.16 -10.79 -24.73
C ASN A 74 -42.73 -11.29 -24.44
N ARG A 75 -42.63 -12.52 -23.91
CA ARG A 75 -41.37 -13.21 -23.61
C ARG A 75 -40.90 -13.99 -24.83
N ASP A 76 -40.36 -13.27 -25.80
CA ASP A 76 -39.69 -13.86 -26.96
C ASP A 76 -38.20 -14.02 -26.66
N GLU A 77 -37.81 -15.20 -26.18
CA GLU A 77 -36.41 -15.52 -25.84
C GLU A 77 -35.48 -15.45 -27.07
N GLU A 78 -36.00 -15.59 -28.29
CA GLU A 78 -35.18 -15.49 -29.51
C GLU A 78 -34.78 -14.05 -29.84
N ARG A 79 -35.50 -13.06 -29.29
CA ARG A 79 -35.15 -11.64 -29.43
C ARG A 79 -34.06 -11.18 -28.44
N GLU A 80 -33.73 -12.01 -27.45
CA GLU A 80 -32.71 -11.70 -26.46
C GLU A 80 -31.33 -12.19 -26.89
N VAL A 81 -30.46 -11.24 -27.25
CA VAL A 81 -29.09 -11.52 -27.66
C VAL A 81 -28.14 -11.08 -26.56
N TRP A 82 -27.48 -12.06 -25.94
CA TRP A 82 -26.43 -11.79 -24.96
C TRP A 82 -25.17 -11.30 -25.65
N LYS A 83 -24.65 -10.16 -25.19
CA LYS A 83 -23.44 -9.55 -25.73
C LYS A 83 -22.40 -9.33 -24.65
N ALA A 84 -21.15 -9.19 -25.07
CA ALA A 84 -20.06 -8.68 -24.25
C ALA A 84 -19.28 -7.64 -25.03
N SER A 85 -19.03 -6.47 -24.43
CA SER A 85 -18.06 -5.50 -24.92
C SER A 85 -16.80 -5.68 -24.12
N CYS A 86 -15.69 -5.93 -24.81
CA CYS A 86 -14.40 -6.23 -24.20
C CYS A 86 -13.36 -5.21 -24.61
N TRP A 87 -12.44 -4.93 -23.68
CA TRP A 87 -11.19 -4.27 -24.00
C TRP A 87 -10.15 -5.32 -24.41
N GLN A 88 -9.37 -5.00 -25.43
CA GLN A 88 -8.19 -5.78 -25.76
C GLN A 88 -7.14 -5.60 -24.66
N VAL A 89 -6.64 -6.72 -24.14
CA VAL A 89 -5.53 -6.72 -23.18
C VAL A 89 -4.20 -6.86 -23.92
N GLY A 90 -4.17 -7.73 -24.95
CA GLY A 90 -2.99 -8.00 -25.76
C GLY A 90 -2.68 -9.48 -25.85
N TYR A 91 -1.51 -9.83 -26.35
CA TYR A 91 -0.99 -11.20 -26.41
C TYR A 91 0.39 -11.24 -25.75
N GLU A 92 0.80 -12.42 -25.32
CA GLU A 92 2.14 -12.62 -24.74
C GLU A 92 3.16 -12.93 -25.84
N GLU A 93 4.27 -12.19 -25.83
CA GLU A 93 5.43 -12.38 -26.69
C GLU A 93 6.70 -12.13 -25.86
N ASP A 94 7.59 -13.11 -25.82
CA ASP A 94 8.83 -13.10 -25.03
C ASP A 94 8.62 -12.71 -23.54
N GLY A 95 7.52 -13.20 -22.94
CA GLY A 95 7.18 -12.94 -21.54
C GLY A 95 6.65 -11.53 -21.26
N THR A 96 6.39 -10.74 -22.30
CA THR A 96 5.81 -9.39 -22.21
C THR A 96 4.45 -9.34 -22.92
N ILE A 97 3.55 -8.50 -22.42
CA ILE A 97 2.24 -8.31 -23.05
C ILE A 97 2.36 -7.21 -24.12
N GLN A 98 2.09 -7.59 -25.36
CA GLN A 98 2.11 -6.70 -26.52
C GLN A 98 0.68 -6.41 -26.99
N PRO A 99 0.37 -5.18 -27.42
CA PRO A 99 -0.91 -4.88 -28.04
C PRO A 99 -0.97 -5.49 -29.44
N TYR A 100 -2.13 -6.05 -29.78
CA TYR A 100 -2.48 -6.41 -31.15
C TYR A 100 -3.03 -5.17 -31.86
N LEU A 101 -2.29 -4.65 -32.84
CA LEU A 101 -2.56 -3.34 -33.44
C LEU A 101 -3.60 -3.35 -34.57
N PHE A 102 -4.10 -4.54 -34.94
CA PHE A 102 -5.13 -4.69 -35.96
C PHE A 102 -6.49 -4.96 -35.32
N PRO A 103 -7.60 -4.57 -35.96
CA PRO A 103 -8.93 -5.02 -35.55
C PRO A 103 -9.02 -6.54 -35.61
N ILE A 104 -9.66 -7.14 -34.60
CA ILE A 104 -9.94 -8.58 -34.61
C ILE A 104 -10.97 -8.85 -35.71
N PRO A 105 -10.72 -9.80 -36.65
CA PRO A 105 -11.63 -10.05 -37.75
C PRO A 105 -13.05 -10.43 -37.29
N PRO A 106 -14.08 -10.04 -38.07
CA PRO A 106 -15.45 -10.44 -37.80
C PRO A 106 -15.59 -11.96 -37.74
N LEU A 107 -16.52 -12.43 -36.91
CA LEU A 107 -16.93 -13.83 -36.78
C LEU A 107 -15.84 -14.79 -36.22
N CYS A 108 -14.68 -14.27 -35.80
CA CYS A 108 -13.71 -15.04 -35.03
C CYS A 108 -14.36 -15.65 -33.79
N GLU A 109 -14.02 -16.90 -33.51
CA GLU A 109 -14.49 -17.60 -32.32
C GLU A 109 -13.75 -17.10 -31.08
N VAL A 110 -14.52 -16.93 -30.00
CA VAL A 110 -14.00 -16.46 -28.71
C VAL A 110 -14.10 -17.59 -27.69
N TYR A 111 -13.10 -17.71 -26.84
CA TYR A 111 -12.92 -18.80 -25.90
C TYR A 111 -12.64 -18.30 -24.48
N ARG A 112 -12.95 -19.13 -23.47
CA ARG A 112 -12.45 -18.94 -22.10
C ARG A 112 -11.07 -19.57 -21.95
N PRO A 113 -10.10 -18.89 -21.32
CA PRO A 113 -8.84 -19.53 -20.95
C PRO A 113 -9.08 -20.54 -19.83
N GLU A 114 -8.34 -21.65 -19.86
CA GLU A 114 -8.23 -22.54 -18.70
C GLU A 114 -7.51 -21.81 -17.55
N PRO A 115 -7.76 -22.16 -16.27
CA PRO A 115 -7.13 -21.50 -15.13
C PRO A 115 -5.59 -21.43 -15.23
N ARG A 116 -4.94 -22.49 -15.71
CA ARG A 116 -3.48 -22.52 -15.92
C ARG A 116 -3.02 -21.58 -17.04
N GLU A 117 -3.83 -21.42 -18.09
CA GLU A 117 -3.51 -20.51 -19.20
C GLU A 117 -3.61 -19.06 -18.74
N LEU A 118 -4.64 -18.76 -17.93
CA LEU A 118 -4.82 -17.43 -17.34
C LEU A 118 -3.73 -17.12 -16.30
N GLU A 119 -3.39 -18.08 -15.46
CA GLU A 119 -2.27 -17.97 -14.52
C GLU A 119 -0.97 -17.65 -15.25
N ASN A 120 -0.64 -18.41 -16.30
CA ASN A 120 0.56 -18.17 -17.10
C ASN A 120 0.55 -16.78 -17.73
N PHE A 121 -0.60 -16.31 -18.24
CA PHE A 121 -0.72 -15.00 -18.88
C PHE A 121 -0.55 -13.82 -17.90
N LEU A 122 -1.00 -13.96 -16.66
CA LEU A 122 -1.01 -12.85 -15.68
C LEU A 122 0.20 -12.85 -14.73
N THR A 123 0.75 -14.03 -14.43
CA THR A 123 1.81 -14.19 -13.43
C THR A 123 3.11 -13.52 -13.86
N PRO A 124 3.68 -12.61 -13.05
CA PRO A 124 4.95 -11.98 -13.37
C PRO A 124 6.10 -12.99 -13.42
N LEU A 125 7.12 -12.69 -14.23
CA LEU A 125 8.29 -13.57 -14.41
C LEU A 125 9.22 -13.59 -13.19
N GLU A 126 9.12 -12.58 -12.33
CA GLU A 126 9.89 -12.49 -11.08
C GLU A 126 9.25 -13.33 -9.96
N PRO A 127 10.00 -13.66 -8.89
CA PRO A 127 9.42 -14.27 -7.70
C PRO A 127 8.17 -13.53 -7.24
N SER A 128 7.14 -14.27 -6.87
CA SER A 128 5.81 -13.71 -6.59
C SER A 128 5.17 -14.35 -5.37
N ILE A 129 4.21 -13.64 -4.79
CA ILE A 129 3.34 -14.12 -3.71
C ILE A 129 1.91 -14.25 -4.20
N THR A 130 1.19 -15.25 -3.70
CA THR A 130 -0.22 -15.46 -3.99
C THR A 130 -1.06 -14.80 -2.90
N VAL A 131 -2.04 -13.98 -3.29
CA VAL A 131 -2.88 -13.19 -2.38
C VAL A 131 -4.38 -13.47 -2.52
N GLY A 132 -4.77 -14.26 -3.51
CA GLY A 132 -6.16 -14.51 -3.86
C GLY A 132 -6.31 -15.24 -5.18
N ARG A 133 -7.52 -15.15 -5.75
CA ARG A 133 -7.89 -15.75 -7.04
C ARG A 133 -8.48 -14.71 -7.99
N ILE A 134 -8.27 -14.91 -9.29
CA ILE A 134 -8.78 -14.04 -10.35
C ILE A 134 -10.23 -14.41 -10.62
N TYR A 135 -11.15 -13.52 -10.28
CA TYR A 135 -12.59 -13.73 -10.51
C TYR A 135 -12.90 -13.79 -12.02
N PRO A 136 -13.80 -14.68 -12.49
CA PRO A 136 -14.59 -15.68 -11.75
C PRO A 136 -13.92 -17.08 -11.68
N THR A 137 -12.61 -17.16 -11.91
CA THR A 137 -11.86 -18.41 -12.04
C THR A 137 -11.16 -18.81 -10.74
N ASP A 138 -10.60 -20.01 -10.70
CA ASP A 138 -9.69 -20.45 -9.63
C ASP A 138 -8.21 -20.15 -9.93
N ALA A 139 -7.89 -19.40 -10.99
CA ALA A 139 -6.52 -19.00 -11.28
C ALA A 139 -5.99 -18.10 -10.15
N PRO A 140 -4.78 -18.34 -9.62
CA PRO A 140 -4.24 -17.54 -8.53
C PRO A 140 -3.86 -16.13 -9.00
N LEU A 141 -4.17 -15.12 -8.17
CA LEU A 141 -3.61 -13.79 -8.32
C LEU A 141 -2.23 -13.76 -7.65
N LYS A 142 -1.19 -13.70 -8.48
CA LYS A 142 0.21 -13.63 -8.04
C LYS A 142 0.79 -12.23 -8.24
N LEU A 143 1.38 -11.67 -7.20
CA LEU A 143 2.02 -10.35 -7.21
C LEU A 143 3.54 -10.49 -7.21
N GLY A 144 4.19 -9.82 -8.16
CA GLY A 144 5.64 -9.80 -8.32
C GLY A 144 6.31 -9.08 -7.15
N LEU A 145 7.15 -9.80 -6.41
CA LEU A 145 7.73 -9.33 -5.16
C LEU A 145 8.60 -8.10 -5.36
N LYS A 146 9.53 -8.15 -6.31
CA LYS A 146 10.48 -7.07 -6.55
C LYS A 146 9.75 -5.79 -6.97
N THR A 147 8.69 -5.89 -7.77
CA THR A 147 7.90 -4.73 -8.16
C THR A 147 7.07 -4.19 -7.01
N LEU A 148 6.41 -5.07 -6.25
CA LEU A 148 5.61 -4.72 -5.08
C LEU A 148 6.46 -3.97 -4.03
N VAL A 149 7.62 -4.52 -3.64
CA VAL A 149 8.50 -3.88 -2.64
C VAL A 149 9.25 -2.65 -3.17
N ARG A 150 9.27 -2.41 -4.49
CA ARG A 150 9.88 -1.22 -5.08
C ARG A 150 8.90 -0.09 -5.36
N GLN A 151 7.61 -0.34 -5.24
CA GLN A 151 6.58 0.64 -5.57
C GLN A 151 5.61 0.91 -4.42
N GLY A 152 5.56 0.02 -3.42
CA GLY A 152 4.58 0.11 -2.36
C GLY A 152 3.22 -0.41 -2.81
N LEU A 153 2.26 -0.26 -1.91
CA LEU A 153 0.90 -0.75 -2.05
C LEU A 153 -0.07 0.23 -1.40
N LEU A 154 -1.18 0.50 -2.06
CA LEU A 154 -2.34 1.17 -1.51
C LEU A 154 -3.52 0.22 -1.49
N ASP A 155 -4.14 0.05 -0.35
CA ASP A 155 -5.40 -0.65 -0.19
C ASP A 155 -6.49 0.35 0.24
N CYS A 156 -7.64 0.33 -0.43
CA CYS A 156 -8.74 1.24 -0.14
C CYS A 156 -10.10 0.55 -0.24
N GLY A 157 -11.05 0.99 0.59
CA GLY A 157 -12.30 0.25 0.78
C GLY A 157 -13.12 0.75 1.96
N GLY A 158 -14.44 0.66 1.87
CA GLY A 158 -15.31 0.93 3.02
C GLY A 158 -15.03 0.01 4.21
N VAL A 159 -15.65 0.33 5.35
CA VAL A 159 -15.54 -0.47 6.58
C VAL A 159 -16.01 -1.91 6.33
N GLY A 160 -15.26 -2.89 6.82
CA GLY A 160 -15.62 -4.32 6.74
C GLY A 160 -15.53 -4.94 5.34
N THR A 161 -15.01 -4.22 4.33
CA THR A 161 -14.98 -4.71 2.94
C THR A 161 -13.87 -5.73 2.67
N GLY A 162 -12.80 -5.74 3.47
CA GLY A 162 -11.69 -6.71 3.35
C GLY A 162 -10.28 -6.12 3.39
N LYS A 163 -10.11 -4.81 3.62
CA LYS A 163 -8.80 -4.13 3.60
C LYS A 163 -7.73 -4.76 4.51
N THR A 164 -7.98 -4.74 5.82
CA THR A 164 -7.05 -5.31 6.82
C THR A 164 -6.81 -6.80 6.58
N THR A 165 -7.82 -7.54 6.11
CA THR A 165 -7.66 -8.94 5.67
C THR A 165 -6.66 -9.07 4.52
N LEU A 166 -6.69 -8.19 3.52
CA LEU A 166 -5.71 -8.19 2.44
C LEU A 166 -4.30 -7.88 2.95
N LEU A 167 -4.13 -6.86 3.79
CA LEU A 167 -2.82 -6.55 4.37
C LEU A 167 -2.27 -7.74 5.17
N LEU A 168 -3.09 -8.37 6.02
CA LEU A 168 -2.71 -9.60 6.74
C LEU A 168 -2.33 -10.72 5.78
N THR A 169 -3.13 -10.97 4.73
CA THR A 169 -2.83 -11.98 3.71
C THR A 169 -1.51 -11.71 2.99
N ILE A 170 -1.21 -10.45 2.66
CA ILE A 170 0.06 -10.07 2.03
C ILE A 170 1.22 -10.27 3.01
N LEU A 171 1.09 -9.87 4.27
CA LEU A 171 2.12 -10.06 5.29
C LEU A 171 2.42 -11.56 5.51
N MET A 172 1.37 -12.37 5.68
CA MET A 172 1.49 -13.82 5.79
C MET A 172 2.17 -14.42 4.57
N ALA A 173 1.75 -14.03 3.36
CA ALA A 173 2.35 -14.52 2.12
C ALA A 173 3.83 -14.12 1.99
N LEU A 174 4.20 -12.90 2.41
CA LEU A 174 5.61 -12.48 2.47
C LEU A 174 6.41 -13.34 3.44
N MET A 175 5.87 -13.70 4.61
CA MET A 175 6.58 -14.51 5.59
C MET A 175 6.68 -15.99 5.17
N GLU A 176 5.64 -16.54 4.56
CA GLU A 176 5.53 -17.99 4.31
C GLU A 176 6.01 -18.42 2.93
N GLN A 177 5.80 -17.59 1.90
CA GLN A 177 6.03 -17.98 0.50
C GLN A 177 7.40 -17.50 -0.02
N THR A 178 8.09 -16.61 0.70
CA THR A 178 9.40 -16.12 0.28
C THR A 178 10.53 -17.00 0.83
N PRO A 179 11.60 -17.27 0.06
CA PRO A 179 12.69 -18.15 0.48
C PRO A 179 13.31 -17.72 1.82
N ARG A 180 13.67 -18.67 2.69
CA ARG A 180 14.23 -18.37 4.03
C ARG A 180 15.56 -17.61 3.99
N ASP A 181 16.37 -17.85 2.96
CA ASP A 181 17.64 -17.17 2.70
C ASP A 181 17.46 -15.75 2.16
N GLN A 182 16.22 -15.35 1.83
CA GLN A 182 15.86 -13.99 1.50
C GLN A 182 15.17 -13.34 2.71
N PRO A 183 15.91 -12.60 3.57
CA PRO A 183 15.32 -11.92 4.72
C PRO A 183 14.35 -10.84 4.25
N ILE A 184 13.20 -10.78 4.91
CA ILE A 184 12.20 -9.73 4.73
C ILE A 184 11.93 -9.17 6.11
N HIS A 185 12.10 -7.87 6.24
CA HIS A 185 11.83 -7.14 7.46
C HIS A 185 10.59 -6.27 7.25
N VAL A 186 9.64 -6.39 8.15
CA VAL A 186 8.38 -5.66 8.15
C VAL A 186 8.26 -4.89 9.45
N MET A 187 7.88 -3.63 9.38
CA MET A 187 7.46 -2.84 10.53
C MET A 187 5.98 -2.51 10.38
N VAL A 188 5.16 -3.00 11.31
CA VAL A 188 3.72 -2.69 11.38
C VAL A 188 3.51 -1.58 12.40
N ILE A 189 2.84 -0.51 11.98
CA ILE A 189 2.34 0.54 12.86
C ILE A 189 0.84 0.28 13.05
N ASP A 190 0.48 -0.24 14.22
CA ASP A 190 -0.87 -0.71 14.55
C ASP A 190 -1.47 0.21 15.62
N TRP A 191 -2.48 1.00 15.25
CA TRP A 191 -3.06 1.98 16.16
C TRP A 191 -4.21 1.42 17.01
N ASP A 192 -4.92 0.41 16.51
CA ASP A 192 -6.12 -0.18 17.13
C ASP A 192 -5.95 -1.67 17.50
N GLY A 193 -4.80 -2.26 17.17
CA GLY A 193 -4.44 -3.63 17.54
C GLY A 193 -4.97 -4.69 16.58
N GLU A 194 -5.34 -4.32 15.35
CA GLU A 194 -5.93 -5.22 14.35
C GLU A 194 -4.96 -6.32 13.87
N PHE A 195 -3.65 -6.08 13.96
CA PHE A 195 -2.60 -7.02 13.57
C PHE A 195 -2.14 -7.92 14.71
N ASN A 196 -2.74 -7.82 15.90
CA ASN A 196 -2.49 -8.73 17.02
C ASN A 196 -3.16 -10.10 16.78
N VAL A 197 -2.63 -10.83 15.81
CA VAL A 197 -3.21 -12.04 15.24
C VAL A 197 -2.22 -13.20 15.40
N PRO A 198 -2.58 -14.31 16.07
CA PRO A 198 -1.67 -15.43 16.35
C PRO A 198 -1.00 -16.03 15.11
N GLU A 199 -1.72 -16.10 14.00
CA GLU A 199 -1.25 -16.61 12.72
C GLU A 199 -0.08 -15.77 12.19
N LEU A 200 -0.19 -14.44 12.28
CA LEU A 200 0.87 -13.51 11.89
C LEU A 200 2.11 -13.66 12.76
N VAL A 201 1.92 -13.83 14.07
CA VAL A 201 3.00 -14.06 15.03
C VAL A 201 3.76 -15.35 14.70
N ASP A 202 3.05 -16.44 14.42
CA ASP A 202 3.65 -17.73 14.08
C ASP A 202 4.42 -17.67 12.75
N ALA A 203 3.84 -17.06 11.72
CA ALA A 203 4.51 -16.88 10.43
C ALA A 203 5.80 -16.05 10.55
N ALA A 204 5.77 -14.93 11.28
CA ALA A 204 6.94 -14.08 11.50
C ALA A 204 8.04 -14.80 12.30
N LYS A 205 7.68 -15.53 13.37
CA LYS A 205 8.64 -16.34 14.15
C LYS A 205 9.32 -17.40 13.30
N LYS A 206 8.57 -18.08 12.41
CA LYS A 206 9.12 -19.08 11.48
C LYS A 206 10.04 -18.47 10.42
N LYS A 207 9.79 -17.22 10.01
CA LYS A 207 10.57 -16.53 8.97
C LYS A 207 11.89 -15.96 9.48
N GLY A 208 11.90 -15.37 10.68
CA GLY A 208 13.12 -14.76 11.21
C GLY A 208 12.97 -13.99 12.52
N GLY A 209 11.79 -14.02 13.17
CA GLY A 209 11.58 -13.38 14.47
C GLY A 209 10.37 -12.45 14.47
N TYR A 210 9.76 -12.31 15.64
CA TYR A 210 8.63 -11.42 15.88
C TYR A 210 8.89 -10.67 17.19
N LEU A 211 8.80 -9.34 17.13
CA LEU A 211 8.88 -8.48 18.29
C LEU A 211 7.67 -7.54 18.31
N ARG A 212 6.98 -7.45 19.46
CA ARG A 212 5.91 -6.49 19.70
C ARG A 212 6.35 -5.50 20.76
N LEU A 213 6.25 -4.22 20.44
CA LEU A 213 6.43 -3.11 21.37
C LEU A 213 5.07 -2.48 21.63
N GLU A 214 4.67 -2.40 22.89
CA GLU A 214 3.41 -1.77 23.29
C GLU A 214 3.67 -0.34 23.77
N ALA A 215 2.76 0.58 23.48
CA ALA A 215 2.81 1.95 24.01
C ALA A 215 2.71 1.97 25.56
N PRO A 216 3.40 2.90 26.25
CA PRO A 216 4.22 3.96 25.69
C PRO A 216 5.62 3.49 25.29
N MET A 217 6.07 3.92 24.10
CA MET A 217 7.38 3.56 23.56
C MET A 217 8.18 4.79 23.15
N ARG A 218 9.50 4.72 23.28
CA ARG A 218 10.44 5.77 22.87
C ARG A 218 11.59 5.16 22.11
N PHE A 219 12.04 5.84 21.07
CA PHE A 219 13.16 5.39 20.25
C PHE A 219 14.40 6.26 20.48
N LYS A 220 15.58 5.63 20.48
CA LYS A 220 16.86 6.34 20.51
C LYS A 220 16.98 7.16 19.23
N LYS A 221 17.03 8.49 19.36
CA LYS A 221 17.15 9.40 18.21
C LYS A 221 18.48 10.14 18.25
N GLU A 222 19.29 9.91 17.23
CA GLU A 222 20.45 10.75 16.93
C GLU A 222 19.95 12.05 16.31
N LEU A 223 19.82 13.10 17.14
CA LEU A 223 19.36 14.39 16.65
C LEU A 223 20.52 15.15 16.00
N LYS A 224 20.55 15.22 14.67
CA LYS A 224 21.52 16.02 13.92
C LYS A 224 21.04 17.47 13.75
N ILE A 225 21.84 18.43 14.21
CA ILE A 225 21.52 19.86 14.13
C ILE A 225 22.67 20.67 13.55
N THR A 226 22.36 21.85 13.03
CA THR A 226 23.39 22.76 12.51
C THR A 226 24.29 23.28 13.64
N PRO A 227 25.54 23.71 13.35
CA PRO A 227 26.42 24.27 14.37
C PRO A 227 25.80 25.49 15.08
N LYS A 228 25.03 26.29 14.33
CA LYS A 228 24.29 27.44 14.85
C LYS A 228 23.20 27.01 15.83
N GLU A 229 22.39 26.04 15.47
CA GLU A 229 21.32 25.53 16.34
C GLU A 229 21.91 24.84 17.58
N PHE A 230 23.01 24.10 17.43
CA PHE A 230 23.75 23.49 18.53
C PHE A 230 24.19 24.55 19.54
N TYR A 231 24.82 25.62 19.05
CA TYR A 231 25.23 26.76 19.87
C TYR A 231 24.05 27.39 20.61
N GLU A 232 22.94 27.67 19.90
CA GLU A 232 21.76 28.31 20.48
C GLU A 232 21.10 27.45 21.57
N ARG A 233 21.04 26.13 21.36
CA ARG A 233 20.50 25.19 22.35
C ARG A 233 21.38 25.13 23.59
N VAL A 234 22.70 24.91 23.45
CA VAL A 234 23.63 24.90 24.61
C VAL A 234 23.51 26.19 25.41
N ARG A 235 23.49 27.34 24.73
CA ARG A 235 23.34 28.63 25.40
C ARG A 235 22.03 28.77 26.16
N ARG A 236 20.93 28.26 25.61
CA ARG A 236 19.63 28.29 26.26
C ARG A 236 19.61 27.41 27.51
N TYR A 237 20.13 26.18 27.42
CA TYR A 237 20.22 25.25 28.55
C TYR A 237 21.11 25.80 29.68
N LEU A 238 22.24 26.38 29.33
CA LEU A 238 23.21 26.91 30.30
C LEU A 238 22.97 28.38 30.71
N GLY A 239 21.95 29.04 30.16
CA GLY A 239 21.66 30.46 30.42
C GLY A 239 22.80 31.42 30.00
N LEU A 240 23.60 31.06 28.99
CA LEU A 240 24.79 31.83 28.61
C LEU A 240 24.44 33.07 27.76
N ALA A 241 24.90 34.23 28.20
CA ALA A 241 24.86 35.47 27.41
C ALA A 241 25.76 35.34 26.15
N PRO A 242 25.39 35.91 24.99
CA PRO A 242 26.14 35.73 23.74
C PRO A 242 27.59 36.26 23.80
N ASN A 243 27.82 37.27 24.64
CA ASN A 243 29.11 37.93 24.86
C ASN A 243 29.96 37.28 25.96
N SER A 244 29.42 36.28 26.68
CA SER A 244 30.17 35.52 27.70
C SER A 244 31.42 34.87 27.09
N ARG A 245 32.45 34.65 27.92
CA ARG A 245 33.72 34.07 27.47
C ARG A 245 33.49 32.64 26.96
N GLU A 246 32.64 31.89 27.65
CA GLU A 246 32.19 30.54 27.37
C GLU A 246 31.46 30.46 26.03
N ALA A 247 30.45 31.33 25.82
CA ALA A 247 29.70 31.35 24.56
C ALA A 247 30.60 31.71 23.37
N ARG A 248 31.49 32.71 23.50
CA ARG A 248 32.39 33.10 22.41
C ARG A 248 33.36 31.99 22.01
N LYS A 249 33.92 31.28 22.99
CA LYS A 249 34.86 30.16 22.75
C LYS A 249 34.15 28.95 22.14
N LEU A 250 32.98 28.57 22.65
CA LEU A 250 32.17 27.49 22.06
C LEU A 250 31.75 27.83 20.61
N ASN A 251 31.31 29.06 20.37
CA ASN A 251 30.95 29.51 19.03
C ASN A 251 32.15 29.47 18.06
N ALA A 252 33.35 29.84 18.53
CA ALA A 252 34.55 29.79 17.71
C ALA A 252 34.93 28.37 17.26
N VAL A 253 34.67 27.35 18.10
CA VAL A 253 34.85 25.93 17.73
C VAL A 253 33.79 25.53 16.69
N LEU A 254 32.51 25.81 16.96
CA LEU A 254 31.40 25.44 16.08
C LEU A 254 31.48 26.10 14.69
N MET A 255 31.93 27.35 14.60
CA MET A 255 32.09 28.06 13.32
C MET A 255 33.19 27.45 12.42
N ARG A 256 34.12 26.66 12.97
CA ARG A 256 35.13 25.95 12.17
C ARG A 256 34.53 24.79 11.38
N MET A 257 33.36 24.28 11.78
CA MET A 257 32.73 23.09 11.20
C MET A 257 31.90 23.37 9.94
N ARG A 258 31.83 24.62 9.46
CA ARG A 258 31.24 25.04 8.16
C ARG A 258 29.95 24.30 7.78
N ASP A 259 28.85 24.63 8.49
CA ASP A 259 27.48 24.11 8.27
C ASP A 259 27.32 22.59 8.22
N GLN A 260 28.34 21.81 8.64
CA GLN A 260 28.19 20.37 8.80
C GLN A 260 27.22 20.06 9.94
N ALA A 261 26.30 19.12 9.71
CA ALA A 261 25.37 18.67 10.75
C ALA A 261 26.14 17.95 11.86
N ILE A 262 25.79 18.26 13.11
CA ILE A 262 26.44 17.79 14.33
C ILE A 262 25.42 17.00 15.15
N ASP A 263 25.82 15.87 15.71
CA ASP A 263 24.97 15.10 16.61
C ASP A 263 24.77 15.82 17.94
N TRP A 264 23.51 16.01 18.33
CA TRP A 264 23.10 16.52 19.64
C TRP A 264 23.12 15.40 20.66
N ASN A 265 24.32 15.07 21.13
CA ASN A 265 24.52 14.08 22.19
C ASN A 265 25.66 14.50 23.12
N ARG A 266 25.78 13.79 24.25
CA ARG A 266 26.77 14.04 25.29
C ARG A 266 28.20 13.92 24.78
N GLU A 267 28.50 12.88 23.99
CA GLU A 267 29.83 12.62 23.46
C GLU A 267 30.31 13.74 22.53
N THR A 268 29.45 14.13 21.58
CA THR A 268 29.73 15.21 20.63
C THR A 268 29.92 16.55 21.36
N TYR A 269 29.10 16.86 22.37
CA TYR A 269 29.32 18.04 23.21
C TYR A 269 30.69 18.02 23.90
N LEU A 270 31.06 16.89 24.52
CA LEU A 270 32.35 16.74 25.20
C LEU A 270 33.54 16.86 24.23
N ASN A 271 33.42 16.31 23.02
CA ASN A 271 34.42 16.40 21.96
C ASN A 271 34.56 17.82 21.39
N LEU A 272 33.49 18.62 21.41
CA LEU A 272 33.52 20.01 20.97
C LEU A 272 34.20 20.91 22.01
N ILE A 273 33.85 20.75 23.29
CA ILE A 273 34.45 21.59 24.34
C ILE A 273 35.94 21.26 24.56
N SER A 274 36.38 20.02 24.31
CA SER A 274 37.81 19.66 24.41
C SER A 274 38.70 20.30 23.32
N GLN A 275 38.10 20.94 22.31
CA GLN A 275 38.82 21.71 21.29
C GLN A 275 38.97 23.19 21.67
N ILE A 276 38.46 23.60 22.84
CA ILE A 276 38.61 24.96 23.36
C ILE A 276 40.04 25.13 23.89
N ASP A 277 40.71 26.17 23.43
CA ASP A 277 42.10 26.54 23.76
C ASP A 277 42.29 27.09 25.19
N ASP A 278 41.23 27.13 25.99
CA ASP A 278 41.17 27.72 27.32
C ASP A 278 40.70 26.68 28.35
N PRO A 279 41.63 26.08 29.13
CA PRO A 279 41.32 25.00 30.08
C PRO A 279 40.30 25.39 31.15
N THR A 280 40.24 26.67 31.53
CA THR A 280 39.29 27.16 32.53
C THR A 280 37.86 27.18 31.99
N VAL A 281 37.70 27.53 30.72
CA VAL A 281 36.40 27.52 30.03
C VAL A 281 35.96 26.10 29.73
N GLU A 282 36.89 25.23 29.29
CA GLU A 282 36.61 23.82 29.05
C GLU A 282 36.09 23.13 30.33
N SER A 283 36.82 23.25 31.45
CA SER A 283 36.44 22.61 32.72
C SER A 283 35.05 23.07 33.17
N LYS A 284 34.78 24.38 33.09
CA LYS A 284 33.50 24.95 33.49
C LYS A 284 32.33 24.46 32.65
N LEU A 285 32.51 24.35 31.32
CA LEU A 285 31.50 23.79 30.43
C LEU A 285 31.31 22.27 30.67
N ARG A 286 32.41 21.55 30.92
CA ARG A 286 32.39 20.11 31.22
C ARG A 286 31.63 19.80 32.51
N GLU A 287 31.78 20.60 33.56
CA GLU A 287 31.03 20.46 34.83
C GLU A 287 29.52 20.65 34.65
N GLN A 288 29.10 21.38 33.61
CA GLN A 288 27.71 21.67 33.31
C GLN A 288 27.10 20.71 32.28
N VAL A 289 27.82 19.66 31.85
CA VAL A 289 27.35 18.71 30.84
C VAL A 289 26.03 18.07 31.25
N ASP A 290 25.86 17.76 32.53
CA ASP A 290 24.67 17.11 33.08
C ASP A 290 23.45 18.07 33.15
N ILE A 291 23.63 19.37 32.91
CA ILE A 291 22.51 20.32 32.76
C ILE A 291 21.92 20.23 31.34
N ILE A 292 22.78 20.01 30.34
CA ILE A 292 22.39 19.92 28.93
C ILE A 292 21.93 18.49 28.61
N PHE A 293 22.68 17.52 29.13
CA PHE A 293 22.47 16.09 28.97
C PHE A 293 22.41 15.47 30.37
N PRO A 294 21.31 15.68 31.11
CA PRO A 294 21.13 15.04 32.40
C PRO A 294 21.37 13.54 32.27
N PRO A 295 21.89 12.88 33.33
CA PRO A 295 21.97 11.43 33.40
C PRO A 295 20.54 10.87 33.49
N GLN A 296 19.83 10.95 32.37
CA GLN A 296 18.65 10.17 32.06
C GLN A 296 19.11 9.15 31.02
N SER A 297 19.03 7.90 31.48
CA SER A 297 19.00 6.65 30.75
C SER A 297 19.03 6.74 29.22
N GLU A 298 19.83 5.87 28.62
CA GLU A 298 19.64 5.35 27.26
C GLU A 298 18.29 4.59 27.10
N GLU A 299 17.22 4.99 27.79
CA GLU A 299 15.88 4.39 27.80
C GLU A 299 15.15 4.77 26.52
N GLY A 300 15.57 4.13 25.44
CA GLY A 300 14.85 4.11 24.20
C GLY A 300 15.23 2.84 23.46
N TRP A 301 14.31 2.32 22.65
CA TRP A 301 14.62 1.22 21.76
C TRP A 301 15.43 1.73 20.57
N ASP A 302 16.43 0.96 20.12
CA ASP A 302 17.05 1.22 18.82
C ASP A 302 16.24 0.50 17.74
N ILE A 303 15.33 1.21 17.10
CA ILE A 303 14.46 0.62 16.06
C ILE A 303 15.27 0.00 14.91
N ARG A 304 16.51 0.45 14.65
CA ARG A 304 17.37 -0.11 13.60
C ARG A 304 17.76 -1.54 13.93
N GLU A 305 18.21 -1.77 15.16
CA GLU A 305 18.58 -3.11 15.66
C GLU A 305 17.36 -4.01 15.68
N LEU A 306 16.23 -3.52 16.22
CA LEU A 306 14.99 -4.30 16.30
C LEU A 306 14.53 -4.79 14.93
N VAL A 307 14.57 -3.92 13.92
CA VAL A 307 14.20 -4.26 12.54
C VAL A 307 15.19 -5.25 11.94
N GLN A 308 16.50 -5.10 12.18
CA GLN A 308 17.51 -6.03 11.65
C GLN A 308 17.42 -7.43 12.26
N GLU A 309 17.03 -7.54 13.53
CA GLU A 309 16.99 -8.80 14.26
C GLU A 309 15.69 -9.59 14.08
N ASN A 310 14.62 -8.95 13.57
CA ASN A 310 13.29 -9.57 13.49
C ASN A 310 12.74 -9.50 12.07
N ALA A 311 12.04 -10.56 11.65
CA ALA A 311 11.29 -10.52 10.40
C ALA A 311 10.10 -9.54 10.50
N LEU A 312 9.50 -9.40 11.68
CA LEU A 312 8.40 -8.47 11.92
C LEU A 312 8.57 -7.74 13.25
N VAL A 313 8.59 -6.41 13.20
CA VAL A 313 8.50 -5.50 14.35
C VAL A 313 7.10 -4.87 14.36
N HIS A 314 6.34 -5.15 15.41
CA HIS A 314 4.97 -4.69 15.60
C HIS A 314 4.97 -3.56 16.64
N LEU A 315 4.73 -2.34 16.18
CA LEU A 315 4.51 -1.16 17.03
C LEU A 315 3.02 -1.06 17.35
N ASP A 316 2.64 -1.51 18.53
CA ASP A 316 1.24 -1.59 18.97
C ASP A 316 0.90 -0.39 19.87
N PHE A 317 0.03 0.47 19.36
CA PHE A 317 -0.46 1.66 20.03
C PHE A 317 -1.88 1.52 20.57
N SER A 318 -2.45 0.32 20.61
CA SER A 318 -3.81 0.07 21.13
C SER A 318 -4.00 0.53 22.59
N ASN A 319 -2.91 0.65 23.36
CA ASN A 319 -2.88 1.16 24.73
C ASN A 319 -2.40 2.62 24.86
N ALA A 320 -2.13 3.32 23.76
CA ALA A 320 -1.64 4.70 23.80
C ALA A 320 -2.71 5.65 24.36
N GLU A 321 -2.29 6.62 25.17
CA GLU A 321 -3.24 7.53 25.84
C GLU A 321 -3.77 8.63 24.92
N ASN A 322 -2.98 9.04 23.92
CA ASN A 322 -3.30 10.15 23.04
C ASN A 322 -2.68 9.99 21.64
N TRP A 323 -3.28 10.69 20.67
CA TRP A 323 -2.84 10.63 19.26
C TRP A 323 -1.49 11.30 19.01
N ASP A 324 -1.09 12.32 19.79
CA ASP A 324 0.22 12.95 19.66
C ASP A 324 1.35 11.95 19.88
N GLU A 325 1.20 11.09 20.89
CA GLU A 325 2.12 9.99 21.16
C GLU A 325 2.24 9.04 19.97
N ILE A 326 1.11 8.58 19.41
CA ILE A 326 1.06 7.67 18.26
C ILE A 326 1.79 8.29 17.08
N ILE A 327 1.46 9.56 16.75
CA ILE A 327 2.02 10.26 15.59
C ILE A 327 3.50 10.55 15.78
N LEU A 328 3.91 11.14 16.90
CA LEU A 328 5.32 11.52 17.12
C LEU A 328 6.23 10.29 17.19
N THR A 329 5.78 9.22 17.85
CA THR A 329 6.54 7.99 18.00
C THR A 329 6.67 7.23 16.69
N SER A 330 5.57 7.14 15.93
CA SER A 330 5.58 6.58 14.56
C SER A 330 6.51 7.39 13.65
N ARG A 331 6.42 8.72 13.72
CA ARG A 331 7.27 9.63 12.94
C ARG A 331 8.74 9.39 13.23
N ASP A 332 9.12 9.22 14.50
CA ASP A 332 10.50 8.95 14.88
C ASP A 332 10.99 7.59 14.39
N ALA A 333 10.20 6.52 14.53
CA ALA A 333 10.55 5.20 13.98
C ALA A 333 10.80 5.27 12.47
N LEU A 334 9.90 5.93 11.74
CA LEU A 334 9.97 6.11 10.29
C LEU A 334 11.19 6.93 9.84
N ASP A 335 11.45 8.04 10.52
CA ASP A 335 12.58 8.93 10.23
C ASP A 335 13.92 8.23 10.47
N ILE A 336 14.07 7.53 11.60
CA ILE A 336 15.27 6.75 11.92
C ILE A 336 15.51 5.66 10.87
N CYS A 337 14.48 4.87 10.55
CA CYS A 337 14.59 3.82 9.54
C CYS A 337 14.99 4.40 8.17
N TYR A 338 14.38 5.51 7.75
CA TYR A 338 14.70 6.18 6.48
C TYR A 338 16.16 6.61 6.39
N HIS A 339 16.67 7.24 7.45
CA HIS A 339 18.06 7.67 7.49
C HIS A 339 19.02 6.47 7.45
N GLU A 340 18.72 5.42 8.21
CA GLU A 340 19.52 4.18 8.20
C GLU A 340 19.54 3.52 6.81
N ALA A 341 18.38 3.40 6.15
CA ALA A 341 18.32 2.74 4.85
C ALA A 341 19.09 3.47 3.74
N ARG A 342 19.24 4.79 3.86
CA ARG A 342 20.02 5.63 2.95
C ARG A 342 21.53 5.48 3.12
N THR A 343 22.00 5.27 4.33
CA THR A 343 23.44 5.17 4.65
C THR A 343 23.93 3.72 4.64
N ASN A 344 23.08 2.79 5.06
CA ASN A 344 23.39 1.38 5.15
C ASN A 344 22.77 0.60 3.97
N PRO A 345 23.57 0.08 3.02
CA PRO A 345 23.05 -0.68 1.89
C PRO A 345 22.34 -1.97 2.30
N ARG A 346 22.63 -2.53 3.49
CA ARG A 346 22.06 -3.79 3.99
C ARG A 346 20.77 -3.62 4.80
N PHE A 347 20.39 -2.39 5.15
CA PHE A 347 19.14 -2.14 5.86
C PHE A 347 17.97 -1.89 4.89
N GLY A 348 16.80 -2.44 5.18
CA GLY A 348 15.56 -2.19 4.45
C GLY A 348 14.38 -2.76 5.21
N VAL A 349 13.22 -2.11 5.11
CA VAL A 349 12.03 -2.49 5.88
C VAL A 349 10.77 -2.11 5.13
N ILE A 350 9.82 -3.03 5.02
CA ILE A 350 8.48 -2.73 4.52
C ILE A 350 7.70 -2.11 5.68
N VAL A 351 7.18 -0.91 5.49
CA VAL A 351 6.37 -0.23 6.51
C VAL A 351 4.91 -0.47 6.20
N VAL A 352 4.16 -1.02 7.14
CA VAL A 352 2.72 -1.23 7.03
C VAL A 352 1.97 -0.31 7.97
N ILE A 353 1.01 0.44 7.43
CA ILE A 353 0.17 1.36 8.19
C ILE A 353 -1.28 1.15 7.76
N ASP A 354 -2.13 0.71 8.69
CA ASP A 354 -3.58 0.72 8.47
C ASP A 354 -4.16 2.09 8.82
N GLU A 355 -5.28 2.42 8.17
CA GLU A 355 -5.93 3.72 8.25
C GLU A 355 -4.96 4.92 8.13
N VAL A 356 -4.16 4.92 7.07
CA VAL A 356 -3.10 5.93 6.81
C VAL A 356 -3.61 7.37 6.76
N HIS A 357 -4.92 7.60 6.59
CA HIS A 357 -5.52 8.93 6.69
C HIS A 357 -5.32 9.56 8.08
N ASN A 358 -5.17 8.75 9.13
CA ASN A 358 -4.82 9.21 10.48
C ASN A 358 -3.36 9.67 10.60
N PHE A 359 -2.46 9.22 9.72
CA PHE A 359 -1.02 9.55 9.79
C PHE A 359 -0.60 10.58 8.75
N ALA A 360 -1.27 10.60 7.60
CA ALA A 360 -1.06 11.53 6.51
C ALA A 360 -2.39 12.18 6.07
N PRO A 361 -3.05 12.96 6.95
CA PRO A 361 -4.30 13.62 6.61
C PRO A 361 -4.09 14.73 5.57
N GLN A 362 -5.06 14.89 4.67
CA GLN A 362 -5.13 15.99 3.72
C GLN A 362 -5.45 17.31 4.42
N ASN A 363 -6.24 17.27 5.51
CA ASN A 363 -6.57 18.41 6.36
C ASN A 363 -6.12 18.17 7.80
N ILE A 364 -5.01 18.80 8.20
CA ILE A 364 -4.41 18.63 9.54
C ILE A 364 -5.28 19.19 10.67
N TYR A 365 -6.21 20.11 10.38
CA TYR A 365 -7.05 20.75 11.41
C TYR A 365 -8.22 19.88 11.88
N GLU A 366 -8.58 18.87 11.09
CA GLU A 366 -9.67 17.92 11.39
C GLU A 366 -9.12 16.57 11.87
N ALA A 367 -7.79 16.44 11.92
CA ALA A 367 -7.11 15.21 12.27
C ALA A 367 -6.99 15.06 13.80
N PRO A 368 -6.83 13.83 14.32
CA PRO A 368 -7.01 13.55 15.75
C PRO A 368 -5.87 13.97 16.69
N ALA A 369 -4.72 14.39 16.15
CA ALA A 369 -3.53 14.84 16.89
C ALA A 369 -3.32 16.35 16.76
N SER A 370 -2.39 16.91 17.52
CA SER A 370 -2.00 18.31 17.45
C SER A 370 -1.46 18.69 16.06
N LYS A 371 -1.60 19.98 15.74
CA LYS A 371 -1.08 20.55 14.50
C LYS A 371 0.43 20.33 14.38
N GLU A 372 1.15 20.54 15.48
CA GLU A 372 2.60 20.38 15.57
C GLU A 372 3.03 18.94 15.27
N ALA A 373 2.27 17.95 15.75
CA ALA A 373 2.53 16.55 15.44
C ALA A 373 2.42 16.27 13.93
N TYR A 374 1.36 16.73 13.28
CA TYR A 374 1.17 16.55 11.83
C TYR A 374 2.12 17.36 10.96
N GLU A 375 2.47 18.58 11.36
CA GLU A 375 3.50 19.39 10.69
C GLU A 375 4.85 18.66 10.68
N SER A 376 5.10 17.79 11.66
CA SER A 376 6.29 16.94 11.71
C SER A 376 6.16 15.61 10.95
N MET A 377 4.98 14.97 10.96
CA MET A 377 4.74 13.65 10.37
C MET A 377 4.48 13.68 8.87
N VAL A 378 3.62 14.57 8.39
CA VAL A 378 3.21 14.64 6.97
C VAL A 378 4.42 14.77 6.03
N PRO A 379 5.45 15.59 6.32
CA PRO A 379 6.67 15.62 5.51
C PRO A 379 7.39 14.26 5.42
N VAL A 380 7.47 13.50 6.52
CA VAL A 380 8.08 12.16 6.54
C VAL A 380 7.27 11.19 5.69
N MET A 381 5.94 11.21 5.81
CA MET A 381 5.06 10.37 4.98
C MET A 381 5.22 10.68 3.49
N LYS A 382 5.32 11.95 3.10
CA LYS A 382 5.57 12.36 1.70
C LYS A 382 6.96 11.93 1.23
N LEU A 383 7.98 12.04 2.09
CA LEU A 383 9.34 11.62 1.80
C LEU A 383 9.43 10.10 1.55
N LEU A 384 8.76 9.32 2.41
CA LEU A 384 8.66 7.87 2.27
C LEU A 384 7.88 7.47 1.01
N ALA A 385 6.73 8.09 0.77
CA ALA A 385 5.93 7.78 -0.42
C ALA A 385 6.69 8.06 -1.73
N THR A 386 7.53 9.10 -1.79
CA THR A 386 8.25 9.51 -3.01
C THR A 386 9.61 8.83 -3.18
N THR A 387 10.37 8.65 -2.09
CA THR A 387 11.75 8.17 -2.14
C THR A 387 12.02 6.92 -1.32
N GLY A 388 11.12 6.56 -0.40
CA GLY A 388 11.22 5.35 0.44
C GLY A 388 11.47 4.09 -0.38
N PRO A 389 10.67 3.78 -1.42
CA PRO A 389 10.90 2.57 -2.22
C PRO A 389 12.26 2.53 -2.93
N ARG A 390 12.84 3.68 -3.31
CA ARG A 390 14.20 3.75 -3.87
C ARG A 390 15.28 3.51 -2.81
N ASN A 391 14.96 3.80 -1.56
CA ASN A 391 15.81 3.63 -0.38
C ASN A 391 15.45 2.38 0.43
N LYS A 392 14.77 1.37 -0.16
CA LYS A 392 14.41 0.09 0.49
C LYS A 392 13.43 0.22 1.67
N ILE A 393 12.59 1.27 1.67
CA ILE A 393 11.49 1.47 2.62
C ILE A 393 10.18 1.72 1.87
N PRO A 394 9.60 0.70 1.22
CA PRO A 394 8.27 0.83 0.66
C PRO A 394 7.21 0.96 1.74
N LEU A 395 6.14 1.72 1.46
CA LEU A 395 4.96 1.76 2.30
C LEU A 395 3.88 0.86 1.72
N PHE A 396 3.28 0.01 2.56
CA PHE A 396 2.04 -0.68 2.28
C PHE A 396 0.98 -0.08 3.20
N VAL A 397 0.02 0.63 2.62
CA VAL A 397 -0.91 1.45 3.38
C VAL A 397 -2.34 1.07 3.05
N ALA A 398 -3.19 1.06 4.07
CA ALA A 398 -4.63 0.90 3.91
C ALA A 398 -5.37 2.16 4.37
N THR A 399 -6.53 2.44 3.77
CA THR A 399 -7.42 3.53 4.21
C THR A 399 -8.86 3.26 3.84
N GLN A 400 -9.78 3.62 4.72
CA GLN A 400 -11.20 3.68 4.39
C GLN A 400 -11.66 5.03 3.82
N ARG A 401 -10.84 6.07 3.97
CA ARG A 401 -11.13 7.45 3.57
C ARG A 401 -10.05 7.94 2.63
N LEU A 402 -10.03 7.40 1.42
CA LEU A 402 -9.04 7.73 0.40
C LEU A 402 -9.02 9.24 0.06
N SER A 403 -10.17 9.92 0.11
CA SER A 403 -10.27 11.37 -0.10
C SER A 403 -9.59 12.20 0.99
N GLU A 404 -9.45 11.65 2.19
CA GLU A 404 -8.84 12.33 3.35
C GLU A 404 -7.32 12.09 3.44
N VAL A 405 -6.73 11.25 2.59
CA VAL A 405 -5.28 11.01 2.55
C VAL A 405 -4.56 12.09 1.74
N GLU A 406 -3.39 12.51 2.22
CA GLU A 406 -2.51 13.45 1.53
C GLU A 406 -2.24 13.01 0.09
N LYS A 407 -2.44 13.95 -0.86
CA LYS A 407 -2.47 13.63 -2.29
C LYS A 407 -1.19 13.00 -2.84
N VAL A 408 -0.02 13.42 -2.39
CA VAL A 408 1.26 12.83 -2.82
C VAL A 408 1.34 11.39 -2.30
N VAL A 409 0.99 11.14 -1.04
CA VAL A 409 0.99 9.79 -0.45
C VAL A 409 0.07 8.86 -1.25
N SER A 410 -1.20 9.21 -1.45
CA SER A 410 -2.15 8.34 -2.16
C SER A 410 -1.76 8.10 -3.62
N THR A 411 -1.21 9.12 -4.30
CA THR A 411 -0.83 9.00 -5.73
C THR A 411 0.43 8.16 -5.91
N GLN A 412 1.43 8.32 -5.04
CA GLN A 412 2.66 7.54 -5.14
C GLN A 412 2.43 6.08 -4.73
N MET A 413 1.59 5.81 -3.73
CA MET A 413 1.27 4.44 -3.31
C MET A 413 0.28 3.75 -4.26
N GLY A 414 -0.51 4.51 -5.03
CA GLY A 414 -1.44 4.00 -6.03
C GLY A 414 -0.81 3.32 -7.26
N GLN A 415 0.51 3.05 -7.26
CA GLN A 415 1.19 2.28 -8.32
C GLN A 415 0.84 0.79 -8.28
N ASN A 416 0.52 0.27 -7.10
CA ASN A 416 -0.18 -1.00 -6.91
C ASN A 416 -1.34 -0.71 -5.97
N ILE A 417 -2.57 -0.80 -6.47
CA ILE A 417 -3.77 -0.46 -5.73
C ILE A 417 -4.74 -1.62 -5.72
N PHE A 418 -5.20 -1.98 -4.53
CA PHE A 418 -6.40 -2.78 -4.33
C PHE A 418 -7.54 -1.86 -3.92
N ALA A 419 -8.65 -1.96 -4.64
CA ALA A 419 -9.84 -1.20 -4.38
C ALA A 419 -11.02 -2.13 -4.11
N PHE A 420 -11.41 -2.20 -2.85
CA PHE A 420 -12.65 -2.79 -2.41
C PHE A 420 -13.82 -1.83 -2.65
N ARG A 421 -15.02 -2.26 -2.28
CA ARG A 421 -16.24 -1.45 -2.41
C ARG A 421 -16.08 -0.10 -1.70
N VAL A 422 -16.21 0.98 -2.48
CA VAL A 422 -16.24 2.38 -2.03
C VAL A 422 -17.37 3.14 -2.74
N GLU A 423 -17.85 4.20 -2.12
CA GLU A 423 -18.95 5.04 -2.60
C GLU A 423 -18.53 6.53 -2.58
N ASP A 424 -19.37 7.39 -3.16
CA ASP A 424 -19.27 8.86 -3.08
C ASP A 424 -17.89 9.45 -3.40
N ILE A 425 -17.38 10.31 -2.49
CA ILE A 425 -16.17 11.12 -2.69
C ILE A 425 -14.90 10.26 -2.80
N ASP A 426 -14.86 9.13 -2.10
CA ASP A 426 -13.75 8.17 -2.18
C ASP A 426 -13.70 7.50 -3.54
N LEU A 427 -14.87 7.21 -4.14
CA LEU A 427 -14.90 6.69 -5.49
C LEU A 427 -14.45 7.72 -6.52
N GLU A 428 -14.85 8.99 -6.40
CA GLU A 428 -14.36 10.05 -7.28
C GLU A 428 -12.84 10.17 -7.19
N ARG A 429 -12.31 10.12 -5.96
CA ARG A 429 -10.87 10.08 -5.72
C ARG A 429 -10.20 8.87 -6.38
N LEU A 430 -10.80 7.70 -6.23
CA LEU A 430 -10.31 6.46 -6.84
C LEU A 430 -10.32 6.51 -8.37
N ARG A 431 -11.36 7.10 -8.98
CA ARG A 431 -11.44 7.32 -10.44
C ARG A 431 -10.31 8.22 -10.93
N GLY A 432 -9.89 9.20 -10.12
CA GLY A 432 -8.72 10.02 -10.39
C GLY A 432 -7.39 9.24 -10.48
N ILE A 433 -7.30 8.06 -9.85
CA ILE A 433 -6.09 7.21 -9.82
C ILE A 433 -6.21 6.06 -10.83
N MET A 434 -7.35 5.37 -10.84
CA MET A 434 -7.55 4.14 -11.62
C MET A 434 -8.20 4.39 -12.99
N GLY A 435 -8.87 5.51 -13.20
CA GLY A 435 -9.73 5.78 -14.36
C GLY A 435 -11.16 5.27 -14.17
N ASP A 436 -11.96 5.29 -15.23
CA ASP A 436 -13.41 4.98 -15.17
C ASP A 436 -13.76 3.57 -14.72
N ILE A 437 -12.83 2.62 -14.91
CA ILE A 437 -12.94 1.24 -14.45
C ILE A 437 -13.13 1.12 -12.93
N ALA A 438 -12.68 2.12 -12.15
CA ALA A 438 -12.96 2.17 -10.71
C ALA A 438 -14.46 2.09 -10.40
N SER A 439 -15.35 2.51 -11.31
CA SER A 439 -16.80 2.41 -11.11
C SER A 439 -17.28 0.97 -10.89
N ALA A 440 -16.50 -0.04 -11.26
CA ALA A 440 -16.79 -1.44 -10.99
C ALA A 440 -16.83 -1.75 -9.48
N VAL A 441 -16.07 -1.03 -8.65
CA VAL A 441 -15.91 -1.35 -7.23
C VAL A 441 -17.22 -1.20 -6.44
N ARG A 442 -18.15 -0.33 -6.89
CA ARG A 442 -19.45 -0.09 -6.24
C ARG A 442 -20.25 -1.39 -6.03
N MET A 443 -20.10 -2.34 -6.94
CA MET A 443 -20.89 -3.57 -6.96
C MET A 443 -20.09 -4.79 -6.48
N LEU A 444 -18.85 -4.61 -6.04
CA LEU A 444 -18.02 -5.73 -5.59
C LEU A 444 -18.54 -6.27 -4.25
N PRO A 445 -18.70 -7.60 -4.11
CA PRO A 445 -18.99 -8.23 -2.83
C PRO A 445 -17.84 -8.05 -1.83
N ARG A 446 -18.12 -8.30 -0.54
CA ARG A 446 -17.08 -8.37 0.49
C ARG A 446 -15.99 -9.37 0.09
N GLY A 447 -14.73 -9.04 0.36
CA GLY A 447 -13.57 -9.87 -0.02
C GLY A 447 -13.23 -9.83 -1.51
N HIS A 448 -14.00 -9.12 -2.34
CA HIS A 448 -13.63 -8.86 -3.73
C HIS A 448 -12.97 -7.50 -3.85
N ALA A 449 -11.87 -7.45 -4.59
CA ALA A 449 -11.12 -6.23 -4.84
C ALA A 449 -10.79 -6.09 -6.32
N LEU A 450 -10.83 -4.85 -6.81
CA LEU A 450 -10.25 -4.48 -8.09
C LEU A 450 -8.78 -4.16 -7.87
N PHE A 451 -7.89 -4.97 -8.41
CA PHE A 451 -6.46 -4.75 -8.38
C PHE A 451 -6.00 -4.03 -9.66
N LYS A 452 -5.18 -3.00 -9.54
CA LYS A 452 -4.46 -2.38 -10.66
C LYS A 452 -3.03 -2.10 -10.22
N GLY A 453 -2.05 -2.55 -10.97
CA GLY A 453 -0.66 -2.21 -10.66
C GLY A 453 0.34 -2.85 -11.59
N HIS A 454 1.62 -2.66 -11.27
CA HIS A 454 2.73 -3.22 -12.05
C HIS A 454 3.22 -4.56 -11.50
N ALA A 455 2.72 -5.00 -10.34
CA ALA A 455 3.06 -6.30 -9.77
C ALA A 455 2.43 -7.50 -10.52
N VAL A 456 1.76 -7.28 -11.66
CA VAL A 456 1.26 -8.31 -12.58
C VAL A 456 1.70 -7.96 -14.01
N LYS A 457 1.67 -8.92 -14.95
CA LYS A 457 2.14 -8.68 -16.33
C LYS A 457 1.27 -7.70 -17.13
N VAL A 458 -0.02 -7.62 -16.80
CA VAL A 458 -0.99 -6.77 -17.49
C VAL A 458 -1.15 -5.42 -16.80
N ARG A 459 -1.50 -4.39 -17.56
CA ARG A 459 -1.83 -3.06 -17.00
C ARG A 459 -3.33 -2.84 -16.80
N THR A 460 -4.15 -3.78 -17.27
CA THR A 460 -5.59 -3.75 -17.09
C THR A 460 -5.95 -4.17 -15.66
N PRO A 461 -6.95 -3.54 -15.03
CA PRO A 461 -7.40 -3.94 -13.71
C PRO A 461 -7.94 -5.36 -13.66
N ILE A 462 -7.70 -6.07 -12.57
CA ILE A 462 -8.11 -7.46 -12.34
C ILE A 462 -9.12 -7.47 -11.21
N ILE A 463 -10.28 -8.09 -11.41
CA ILE A 463 -11.18 -8.38 -10.29
C ILE A 463 -10.68 -9.66 -9.61
N SER A 464 -10.50 -9.59 -8.30
CA SER A 464 -9.93 -10.67 -7.51
C SER A 464 -10.76 -10.95 -6.27
N VAL A 465 -10.73 -12.21 -5.83
CA VAL A 465 -11.25 -12.66 -4.54
C VAL A 465 -10.04 -12.88 -3.64
N ILE A 466 -9.96 -12.11 -2.56
CA ILE A 466 -8.81 -12.15 -1.65
C ILE A 466 -8.90 -13.39 -0.76
N ASP A 467 -7.79 -14.10 -0.62
CA ASP A 467 -7.71 -15.23 0.29
C ASP A 467 -7.73 -14.73 1.73
N LYS A 468 -8.45 -15.44 2.59
CA LYS A 468 -8.58 -15.10 4.00
C LYS A 468 -7.70 -16.03 4.82
N LEU A 469 -6.43 -15.66 4.98
CA LEU A 469 -5.46 -16.44 5.75
C LEU A 469 -5.61 -16.25 7.26
N ALA A 470 -6.07 -15.07 7.68
CA ALA A 470 -6.40 -14.77 9.08
C ALA A 470 -7.54 -13.74 9.17
N GLU A 471 -8.13 -13.63 10.36
CA GLU A 471 -9.12 -12.61 10.69
C GLU A 471 -8.46 -11.45 11.47
N PRO A 472 -8.82 -10.19 11.19
CA PRO A 472 -8.43 -9.07 12.02
C PRO A 472 -8.92 -9.24 13.46
N ALA A 473 -8.15 -8.75 14.43
CA ALA A 473 -8.42 -8.96 15.85
C ALA A 473 -9.79 -8.40 16.30
N SER A 474 -10.32 -7.37 15.61
CA SER A 474 -11.63 -6.78 15.93
C SER A 474 -12.83 -7.65 15.56
N VAL A 475 -12.67 -8.69 14.73
CA VAL A 475 -13.79 -9.57 14.34
C VAL A 475 -14.46 -10.21 15.56
N HIS A 476 -13.71 -10.36 16.66
CA HIS A 476 -14.21 -10.90 17.93
C HIS A 476 -14.55 -9.82 18.97
N LYS A 477 -14.39 -8.54 18.65
CA LYS A 477 -14.68 -7.38 19.52
C LYS A 477 -15.92 -6.65 19.00
N ASP A 478 -17.09 -7.08 19.42
CA ASP A 478 -18.35 -6.40 19.09
C ASP A 478 -19.13 -5.97 20.34
N LEU A 479 -20.12 -5.09 20.16
CA LEU A 479 -20.97 -4.64 21.27
C LEU A 479 -21.67 -5.81 21.96
N LEU A 480 -21.98 -6.88 21.23
CA LEU A 480 -22.70 -8.04 21.75
C LEU A 480 -21.83 -8.97 22.60
N SER A 481 -20.52 -8.95 22.40
CA SER A 481 -19.50 -9.70 23.13
C SER A 481 -18.91 -8.89 24.29
N ALA A 482 -18.85 -7.57 24.18
CA ALA A 482 -18.31 -6.67 25.21
C ALA A 482 -18.96 -6.84 26.60
N TRP A 483 -20.24 -7.21 26.65
CA TRP A 483 -21.00 -7.41 27.90
C TRP A 483 -21.19 -8.87 28.29
N ARG A 484 -20.76 -9.82 27.44
CA ARG A 484 -20.81 -11.24 27.79
C ARG A 484 -19.68 -11.51 28.77
N ARG A 485 -20.04 -11.69 30.04
CA ARG A 485 -19.11 -12.21 31.06
C ARG A 485 -18.58 -13.56 30.56
N GLY A 486 -17.25 -13.66 30.43
CA GLY A 486 -16.56 -14.94 30.27
C GLY A 486 -16.80 -15.86 31.46
#